data_AF-A0A9W5KQG9-F1
#
_entry.id   AF-A0A9W5KQG9-F1
#
_cell.length_a   1.000
_cell.length_b   1.000
_cell.length_c   1.000
_cell.angle_alpha   90.00
_cell.angle_beta   90.00
_cell.angle_gamma   90.00
#
_symmetry.space_group_name_H-M   'P 1'
#
loop_
_entity.id
_entity.type
_entity.pdbx_description
1 polymer ?
#
loop_
_entity_poly.entity_id
_entity_poly.type
_entity_poly.pdbx_seq_one_letter_code
_entity_poly.pdbx_strand_id
1 'polypeptide(L)'
;MKYHTKKYEYIKFPDSILKQVLNLITHTYKEGTLYLTLSENNNVKSYKDLDTFFNDYNQNNFITNIEYLVHGIQKIKITFNMYHTNISMLYCTALDSHIVFELFENYNINKI
;
A
#
# COMPACT_ATOMS: atom_id res chain seq x y z
N MET A 1 8.15 19.57 3.99
CA MET A 1 7.43 18.61 3.12
C MET A 1 6.53 17.78 4.02
N LYS A 2 5.21 17.72 3.79
CA LYS A 2 4.30 16.97 4.68
C LYS A 2 4.37 15.48 4.34
N TYR A 3 4.76 14.69 5.32
CA TYR A 3 4.92 13.25 5.26
C TYR A 3 4.08 12.63 6.37
N HIS A 4 3.24 11.67 6.01
CA HIS A 4 2.38 10.96 6.94
C HIS A 4 2.72 9.48 6.88
N THR A 5 3.12 8.88 8.01
CA THR A 5 3.47 7.46 8.07
C THR A 5 2.82 6.73 9.21
N LYS A 6 2.55 5.45 8.96
CA LYS A 6 2.24 4.46 10.00
C LYS A 6 2.97 3.15 9.73
N LYS A 7 3.41 2.52 10.81
CA LYS A 7 4.01 1.19 10.82
C LYS A 7 3.11 0.24 11.62
N TYR A 8 2.86 -0.93 11.05
CA TYR A 8 2.06 -1.99 11.62
C TYR A 8 2.93 -3.23 11.78
N GLU A 9 3.24 -3.60 13.02
CA GLU A 9 4.07 -4.78 13.31
C GLU A 9 3.27 -6.07 13.06
N TYR A 10 3.90 -7.04 12.43
CA TYR A 10 3.39 -8.40 12.16
C TYR A 10 2.03 -8.45 11.44
N ILE A 11 1.66 -7.38 10.72
CA ILE A 11 0.42 -7.30 9.97
C ILE A 11 0.71 -7.34 8.48
N LYS A 12 0.09 -8.32 7.82
CA LYS A 12 -0.12 -8.38 6.37
C LYS A 12 -1.58 -8.00 6.10
N PHE A 13 -1.82 -6.92 5.38
CA PHE A 13 -3.19 -6.47 5.08
C PHE A 13 -3.80 -7.29 3.94
N PRO A 14 -5.08 -7.68 4.04
CA PRO A 14 -5.72 -8.47 3.00
C PRO A 14 -6.00 -7.61 1.76
N ASP A 15 -6.13 -8.27 0.60
CA ASP A 15 -6.40 -7.64 -0.69
C ASP A 15 -7.59 -6.69 -0.64
N SER A 16 -8.64 -7.02 0.13
CA SER A 16 -9.85 -6.20 0.25
C SER A 16 -9.55 -4.80 0.82
N ILE A 17 -8.68 -4.71 1.83
CA ILE A 17 -8.28 -3.44 2.44
C ILE A 17 -7.34 -2.68 1.50
N LEU A 18 -6.38 -3.38 0.89
CA LEU A 18 -5.46 -2.78 -0.07
C LEU A 18 -6.22 -2.24 -1.29
N LYS A 19 -7.19 -2.98 -1.84
CA LYS A 19 -8.06 -2.54 -2.94
C LYS A 19 -8.90 -1.32 -2.53
N GLN A 20 -9.48 -1.29 -1.34
CA GLN A 20 -10.24 -0.13 -0.85
C GLN A 20 -9.38 1.14 -0.81
N VAL A 21 -8.17 1.03 -0.25
CA VAL A 21 -7.24 2.17 -0.15
C VAL A 21 -6.77 2.61 -1.53
N LEU A 22 -6.45 1.67 -2.43
CA LEU A 22 -6.05 2.00 -3.79
C LEU A 22 -7.17 2.67 -4.59
N ASN A 23 -8.41 2.19 -4.45
CA ASN A 23 -9.57 2.81 -5.07
C ASN A 23 -9.79 4.25 -4.55
N LEU A 24 -9.66 4.46 -3.25
CA LEU A 24 -9.74 5.80 -2.65
C LEU A 24 -8.64 6.72 -3.22
N ILE A 25 -7.39 6.25 -3.21
CA ILE A 25 -6.24 7.04 -3.67
C ILE A 25 -6.35 7.40 -5.15
N THR A 26 -6.66 6.43 -6.00
CA THR A 26 -6.80 6.63 -7.45
C THR A 26 -7.98 7.53 -7.81
N HIS A 27 -9.04 7.52 -7.00
CA HIS A 27 -10.17 8.43 -7.16
C HIS A 27 -9.84 9.86 -6.73
N THR A 28 -9.18 10.03 -5.59
CA THR A 28 -8.80 11.33 -5.03
C THR A 28 -7.69 12.00 -5.85
N TYR A 29 -6.65 11.23 -6.18
CA TYR A 29 -5.47 11.70 -6.90
C TYR A 29 -5.46 11.11 -8.30
N LYS A 30 -6.27 11.67 -9.21
CA LYS A 30 -6.40 11.16 -10.57
C LYS A 30 -5.08 11.24 -11.36
N GLU A 31 -5.05 10.55 -12.50
CA GLU A 31 -3.95 10.58 -13.49
C GLU A 31 -2.60 10.04 -12.98
N GLY A 32 -2.61 9.31 -11.86
CA GLY A 32 -1.42 8.62 -11.38
C GLY A 32 -1.19 7.25 -12.00
N THR A 33 0.02 6.75 -11.80
CA THR A 33 0.48 5.43 -12.22
C THR A 33 0.71 4.56 -10.99
N LEU A 34 0.17 3.33 -11.03
CA LEU A 34 0.34 2.32 -10.00
C LEU A 34 1.55 1.45 -10.34
N TYR A 35 2.45 1.27 -9.37
CA TYR A 35 3.61 0.39 -9.45
C TYR A 35 3.47 -0.70 -8.40
N LEU A 36 3.53 -1.93 -8.86
CA LEU A 36 3.38 -3.13 -8.05
C LEU A 36 4.65 -3.95 -8.19
N THR A 37 5.36 -4.15 -7.08
CA THR A 37 6.59 -4.92 -7.08
C THR A 37 6.66 -5.89 -5.91
N LEU A 38 7.32 -7.00 -6.15
CA LEU A 38 7.58 -8.03 -5.17
C LEU A 38 9.03 -8.49 -5.32
N SER A 39 9.73 -8.64 -4.19
CA SER A 39 11.12 -9.10 -4.17
C SER A 39 11.19 -10.50 -3.58
N GLU A 40 11.65 -11.45 -4.39
CA GLU A 40 11.88 -12.84 -4.03
C GLU A 40 13.32 -13.21 -4.37
N ASN A 41 14.08 -13.76 -3.40
CA ASN A 41 15.43 -14.29 -3.65
C ASN A 41 16.38 -13.33 -4.40
N ASN A 42 16.40 -12.05 -4.01
CA ASN A 42 17.16 -10.96 -4.65
C ASN A 42 16.70 -10.56 -6.08
N ASN A 43 15.58 -11.10 -6.56
CA ASN A 43 14.96 -10.69 -7.82
C ASN A 43 13.72 -9.83 -7.55
N VAL A 44 13.58 -8.73 -8.28
CA VAL A 44 12.40 -7.87 -8.23
C VAL A 44 11.50 -8.20 -9.41
N LYS A 45 10.27 -8.64 -9.13
CA LYS A 45 9.21 -8.84 -10.10
C LYS A 45 8.26 -7.64 -10.08
N SER A 46 7.93 -7.13 -11.26
CA SER A 46 6.96 -6.05 -11.44
C SER A 46 5.68 -6.57 -12.08
N TYR A 47 4.54 -6.03 -11.68
CA TYR A 47 3.22 -6.48 -12.13
C TYR A 47 2.48 -5.35 -12.83
N LYS A 48 1.68 -5.71 -13.84
CA LYS A 48 0.84 -4.77 -14.59
C LYS A 48 -0.60 -4.71 -14.06
N ASP A 49 -1.07 -5.79 -13.44
CA ASP A 49 -2.42 -5.92 -12.92
C ASP A 49 -2.41 -6.33 -11.43
N LEU A 50 -3.47 -5.93 -10.73
CA LEU A 50 -3.61 -6.15 -9.29
C LEU A 50 -3.91 -7.61 -8.94
N ASP A 51 -4.66 -8.33 -9.77
CA ASP A 51 -5.09 -9.69 -9.41
C ASP A 51 -3.93 -10.69 -9.46
N THR A 52 -3.07 -10.61 -10.48
CA THR A 52 -1.82 -11.40 -10.54
C THR A 52 -0.88 -11.03 -9.40
N PHE A 53 -0.77 -9.73 -9.09
CA PHE A 53 0.01 -9.27 -7.95
C PHE A 53 -0.49 -9.85 -6.63
N PHE A 54 -1.80 -9.83 -6.39
CA PHE A 54 -2.38 -10.31 -5.14
C PHE A 54 -2.29 -11.83 -4.98
N ASN A 55 -2.35 -12.60 -6.07
CA ASN A 55 -2.08 -14.04 -6.01
C ASN A 55 -0.68 -14.33 -5.43
N ASP A 56 0.36 -13.67 -5.95
CA ASP A 56 1.73 -13.86 -5.47
C ASP A 56 1.92 -13.26 -4.06
N TYR A 57 1.32 -12.09 -3.81
CA TYR A 57 1.32 -11.43 -2.49
C TYR A 57 0.79 -12.37 -1.42
N ASN A 58 -0.32 -13.07 -1.65
CA ASN A 58 -0.96 -13.91 -0.64
C ASN A 58 -0.23 -15.23 -0.37
N GLN A 59 0.39 -15.81 -1.40
CA GLN A 59 1.05 -17.11 -1.28
C GLN A 59 2.36 -17.06 -0.50
N ASN A 60 3.02 -15.90 -0.47
CA ASN A 60 4.39 -15.82 0.02
C ASN A 60 4.61 -14.66 1.01
N ASN A 61 5.68 -14.75 1.79
CA ASN A 61 6.12 -13.69 2.72
C ASN A 61 7.23 -12.83 2.11
N PHE A 62 7.02 -12.40 0.87
CA PHE A 62 7.98 -11.59 0.14
C PHE A 62 7.92 -10.11 0.52
N ILE A 63 9.01 -9.39 0.25
CA ILE A 63 9.00 -7.93 0.39
C ILE A 63 8.17 -7.39 -0.76
N THR A 64 7.06 -6.71 -0.48
CA THR A 64 6.18 -6.17 -1.51
C THR A 64 6.09 -4.65 -1.40
N ASN A 65 6.09 -3.97 -2.53
CA ASN A 65 5.81 -2.53 -2.60
C ASN A 65 4.63 -2.26 -3.53
N ILE A 66 3.73 -1.43 -3.04
CA ILE A 66 2.62 -0.86 -3.80
C ILE A 66 2.82 0.66 -3.76
N GLU A 67 3.03 1.28 -4.90
CA GLU A 67 3.28 2.72 -5.00
C GLU A 67 2.34 3.36 -6.01
N TYR A 68 1.79 4.52 -5.67
CA TYR A 68 0.98 5.31 -6.59
C TYR A 68 1.58 6.71 -6.74
N LEU A 69 1.92 7.08 -7.97
CA LEU A 69 2.62 8.32 -8.30
C LEU A 69 1.77 9.17 -9.24
N VAL A 70 1.61 10.46 -8.94
CA VAL A 70 0.97 11.45 -9.83
C VAL A 70 2.03 12.41 -10.36
N HIS A 71 2.18 12.50 -11.69
CA HIS A 71 3.25 13.27 -12.34
C HIS A 71 4.66 12.98 -11.77
N GLY A 72 4.94 11.71 -11.48
CA GLY A 72 6.22 11.26 -10.90
C GLY A 72 6.36 11.53 -9.39
N ILE A 73 5.36 12.12 -8.74
CA ILE A 73 5.36 12.41 -7.30
C ILE A 73 4.59 11.31 -6.58
N GLN A 74 5.25 10.58 -5.67
CA GLN A 74 4.62 9.57 -4.84
C GLN A 74 3.50 10.19 -4.00
N LYS A 75 2.32 9.56 -4.02
CA LYS A 75 1.16 9.92 -3.17
C LYS A 75 0.98 8.93 -2.04
N ILE A 76 1.17 7.65 -2.32
CA ILE A 76 1.20 6.59 -1.33
C ILE A 76 2.27 5.56 -1.69
N LYS A 77 2.92 5.01 -0.67
CA LYS A 77 3.73 3.80 -0.75
C LYS A 77 3.43 2.89 0.44
N ILE A 78 3.05 1.66 0.13
CA ILE A 78 2.83 0.58 1.09
C ILE A 78 3.96 -0.43 0.87
N THR A 79 4.74 -0.69 1.91
CA THR A 79 5.80 -1.70 1.90
C THR A 79 5.49 -2.74 2.95
N PHE A 80 5.35 -4.00 2.55
CA PHE A 80 5.19 -5.13 3.46
C PHE A 80 6.42 -6.04 3.40
N ASN A 81 6.79 -6.60 4.54
CA ASN A 81 7.67 -7.75 4.70
C ASN A 81 7.15 -8.62 5.85
N MET A 82 7.78 -9.77 6.10
CA MET A 82 7.35 -10.71 7.15
C MET A 82 7.25 -10.11 8.58
N TYR A 83 7.87 -8.97 8.84
CA TYR A 83 7.92 -8.34 10.16
C TYR A 83 6.95 -7.18 10.30
N HIS A 84 6.70 -6.42 9.24
CA HIS A 84 5.87 -5.21 9.33
C HIS A 84 5.30 -4.77 7.98
N THR A 85 4.19 -4.03 8.04
CA THR A 85 3.74 -3.16 6.95
C THR A 85 4.02 -1.70 7.30
N ASN A 86 4.70 -0.99 6.42
CA ASN A 86 4.89 0.46 6.48
C ASN A 86 4.03 1.14 5.41
N ILE A 87 3.33 2.19 5.80
CA ILE A 87 2.46 2.98 4.92
C ILE A 87 2.90 4.41 5.00
N SER A 88 3.23 4.99 3.87
CA SER A 88 3.71 6.36 3.73
C SER A 88 2.85 7.11 2.72
N MET A 89 2.47 8.32 3.07
CA MET A 89 1.78 9.25 2.16
C MET A 89 2.54 10.56 2.10
N LEU A 90 2.73 11.03 0.87
CA LEU A 90 3.51 12.24 0.56
C LEU A 90 2.61 13.23 -0.19
N TYR A 91 2.81 14.51 0.09
CA TYR A 91 2.10 15.60 -0.61
C TYR A 91 0.57 15.40 -0.63
N CYS A 92 0.03 14.92 0.49
CA CYS A 92 -1.39 14.76 0.76
C CYS A 92 -1.85 15.74 1.86
N THR A 93 -3.16 15.94 1.98
CA THR A 93 -3.70 16.69 3.11
C THR A 93 -3.71 15.82 4.37
N ALA A 94 -3.77 16.45 5.55
CA ALA A 94 -3.92 15.71 6.80
C ALA A 94 -5.22 14.87 6.80
N LEU A 95 -6.30 15.40 6.22
CA LEU A 95 -7.58 14.70 6.09
C LEU A 95 -7.44 13.44 5.23
N ASP A 96 -6.79 13.55 4.06
CA ASP A 96 -6.58 12.38 3.18
C ASP A 96 -5.80 11.29 3.90
N SER A 97 -4.73 11.66 4.60
CA SER A 97 -3.93 10.70 5.38
C SER A 97 -4.71 10.06 6.52
N HIS A 98 -5.60 10.82 7.17
CA HIS A 98 -6.45 10.33 8.25
C HIS A 98 -7.43 9.28 7.73
N ILE A 99 -8.16 9.59 6.65
CA ILE A 99 -9.13 8.66 6.03
C ILE A 99 -8.44 7.36 5.60
N VAL A 100 -7.27 7.46 4.97
CA VAL A 100 -6.51 6.27 4.54
C VAL A 100 -6.08 5.43 5.74
N PHE A 101 -5.52 6.04 6.78
CA PHE A 101 -5.10 5.30 7.97
C PHE A 101 -6.27 4.70 8.74
N GLU A 102 -7.42 5.35 8.77
CA GLU A 102 -8.62 4.82 9.41
C GLU A 102 -9.08 3.51 8.76
N LEU A 103 -8.98 3.36 7.43
CA LEU A 103 -9.26 2.09 6.75
C LEU A 103 -8.37 0.94 7.25
N PHE A 104 -7.08 1.22 7.49
CA PHE A 104 -6.14 0.22 8.03
C PHE A 104 -6.39 -0.07 9.51
N GLU A 105 -6.69 0.95 10.33
CA GLU A 105 -6.98 0.76 11.76
C GLU A 105 -8.29 0.01 11.98
N ASN A 106 -9.34 0.30 11.21
CA ASN A 106 -10.62 -0.40 11.31
C ASN A 106 -10.46 -1.89 11.03
N TYR A 107 -9.57 -2.28 10.13
CA TYR A 107 -9.21 -3.70 9.97
C TYR A 107 -8.50 -4.26 11.21
N ASN A 108 -7.57 -3.51 11.79
CA ASN A 108 -6.74 -3.96 12.91
C ASN A 108 -7.56 -4.14 14.21
N ILE A 109 -8.53 -3.26 14.46
CA ILE A 109 -9.41 -3.34 15.64
C ILE A 109 -10.31 -4.59 15.59
N ASN A 110 -10.78 -5.00 14.40
CA ASN A 110 -11.66 -6.16 14.23
C ASN A 110 -10.92 -7.52 14.31
N LYS A 111 -9.62 -7.54 14.65
CA LYS A 111 -8.82 -8.76 14.88
C LYS A 111 -8.62 -9.10 16.36
N ILE A 112 -8.99 -8.19 17.28
CA ILE A 112 -8.93 -8.37 18.74
C ILE A 112 -10.31 -8.85 19.22
#